data_AF-A0A1C2GFT6-F1
#
_entry.id   AF-A0A1C2GFT6-F1
#
_cell.length_a   1.000
_cell.length_b   1.000
_cell.length_c   1.000
_cell.angle_alpha   90.00
_cell.angle_beta   90.00
_cell.angle_gamma   90.00
#
_symmetry.space_group_name_H-M   'P 1'
#
loop_
_entity.id
_entity.type
_entity.pdbx_description
1 polymer ?
#
loop_
_entity_poly.entity_id
_entity_poly.type
_entity_poly.pdbx_seq_one_letter_code
_entity_poly.pdbx_strand_id
1 'polypeptide(L)'
;MEETREIAFNVAQIATGRQECLYTGNLDALYPGSDVTMREFVRQCFAELGIEIEFSGKDRHEKGVVIDMDEDKIAGLGLNADTLRFGQTVVRVK
;
A
#
# COMPACT_ATOMS: atom_id res chain seq x y z
N MET A 1 -4.22 17.70 1.68
CA MET A 1 -2.74 17.78 1.60
C MET A 1 -2.05 17.03 2.74
N GLU A 2 -2.58 17.01 3.96
CA GLU A 2 -1.95 16.31 5.11
C GLU A 2 -2.12 14.77 5.01
N GLU A 3 -3.32 14.30 4.69
CA GLU A 3 -3.65 12.86 4.50
C GLU A 3 -2.81 12.19 3.39
N THR A 4 -2.37 12.98 2.41
CA THR A 4 -1.56 12.52 1.29
C THR A 4 -0.19 12.03 1.70
N ARG A 5 0.45 12.81 2.58
CA ARG A 5 1.79 12.49 3.07
C ARG A 5 1.74 11.32 4.04
N GLU A 6 0.64 11.19 4.78
CA GLU A 6 0.45 10.11 5.74
C GLU A 6 0.42 8.74 5.07
N ILE A 7 -0.32 8.56 3.98
CA ILE A 7 -0.39 7.26 3.27
C ILE A 7 0.96 6.89 2.68
N ALA A 8 1.60 7.81 1.94
CA ALA A 8 2.91 7.55 1.33
C ALA A 8 3.97 7.23 2.40
N PHE A 9 3.94 7.95 3.53
CA PHE A 9 4.82 7.68 4.67
C PHE A 9 4.58 6.29 5.27
N ASN A 10 3.32 5.93 5.52
CA ASN A 10 2.96 4.62 6.08
C ASN A 10 3.35 3.47 5.14
N VAL A 11 3.17 3.63 3.82
CA VAL A 11 3.61 2.64 2.83
C VAL A 11 5.13 2.44 2.90
N ALA A 12 5.91 3.50 3.05
CA ALA A 12 7.35 3.40 3.27
C ALA A 12 7.71 2.75 4.63
N GLN A 13 6.93 3.00 5.69
CA GLN A 13 7.11 2.29 6.96
C GLN A 13 6.84 0.79 6.80
N ILE A 14 5.86 0.41 5.98
CA ILE A 14 5.54 -0.99 5.68
C ILE A 14 6.69 -1.66 4.91
N ALA A 15 7.16 -1.03 3.84
CA ALA A 15 8.27 -1.55 3.04
C ALA A 15 9.62 -1.59 3.78
N THR A 16 9.74 -0.90 4.92
CA THR A 16 10.92 -0.97 5.78
C THR A 16 10.72 -1.85 7.03
N GLY A 17 9.60 -2.56 7.13
CA GLY A 17 9.29 -3.44 8.26
C GLY A 17 9.00 -2.71 9.58
N ARG A 18 8.77 -1.39 9.54
CA ARG A 18 8.42 -0.57 10.72
C ARG A 18 6.93 -0.56 11.02
N GLN A 19 6.11 -0.95 10.05
CA GLN A 19 4.66 -1.04 10.16
C GLN A 19 4.17 -2.29 9.43
N GLU A 20 3.23 -3.03 10.01
CA GLU A 20 2.75 -4.25 9.35
C GLU A 20 1.65 -3.97 8.32
N CYS A 21 0.85 -2.92 8.54
CA CYS A 21 -0.38 -2.70 7.78
C CYS A 21 -0.83 -1.25 7.78
N LEU A 22 -1.37 -0.79 6.65
CA LEU A 22 -2.08 0.47 6.49
C LEU A 22 -3.57 0.26 6.81
N TYR A 23 -4.10 1.04 7.74
CA TYR A 23 -5.54 1.05 8.04
C TYR A 23 -6.20 2.25 7.40
N THR A 24 -7.13 2.01 6.48
CA THR A 24 -7.85 3.05 5.75
C THR A 24 -9.35 2.91 5.93
N GLY A 25 -10.10 3.97 5.64
CA GLY A 25 -11.56 3.94 5.61
C GLY A 25 -12.06 3.41 4.26
N ASN A 26 -12.88 4.20 3.58
CA ASN A 26 -13.47 3.81 2.30
C ASN A 26 -12.43 3.85 1.15
N LEU A 27 -12.08 2.67 0.61
CA LEU A 27 -11.16 2.54 -0.53
C LEU A 27 -11.75 3.03 -1.86
N ASP A 28 -13.07 3.09 -1.97
CA ASP A 28 -13.78 3.58 -3.15
C ASP A 28 -14.03 5.09 -3.14
N ALA A 29 -13.73 5.77 -2.02
CA ALA A 29 -13.80 7.22 -1.95
C ALA A 29 -12.76 7.85 -2.88
N LEU A 30 -13.13 8.95 -3.53
CA LEU A 30 -12.16 9.78 -4.24
C LEU A 30 -11.14 10.31 -3.24
N TYR A 31 -9.90 10.28 -3.69
CA TYR A 31 -8.82 10.84 -2.94
C TYR A 31 -8.95 12.38 -2.92
N PRO A 32 -8.79 13.04 -1.75
CA PRO A 32 -9.08 14.46 -1.63
C PRO A 32 -8.27 15.32 -2.61
N GLY A 33 -8.97 15.98 -3.53
CA GLY A 33 -8.37 16.88 -4.51
C GLY A 33 -7.78 16.20 -5.75
N SER A 34 -8.16 14.96 -6.06
CA SER A 34 -7.81 14.29 -7.31
C SER A 34 -8.97 13.44 -7.87
N ASP A 35 -8.83 13.02 -9.13
CA ASP A 35 -9.80 12.17 -9.83
C ASP A 35 -9.53 10.66 -9.64
N VAL A 36 -8.60 10.30 -8.73
CA VAL A 36 -8.27 8.91 -8.41
C VAL A 36 -8.94 8.45 -7.12
N THR A 37 -9.28 7.18 -7.02
CA THR A 37 -9.80 6.60 -5.78
C THR A 37 -8.69 6.37 -4.77
N MET A 38 -9.05 6.23 -3.49
CA MET A 38 -8.11 5.88 -2.43
C MET A 38 -7.39 4.55 -2.73
N ARG A 39 -8.13 3.57 -3.29
CA ARG A 39 -7.59 2.31 -3.80
C ARG A 39 -6.48 2.51 -4.83
N GLU A 40 -6.76 3.33 -5.83
CA GLU A 40 -5.82 3.58 -6.92
C GLU A 40 -4.58 4.30 -6.41
N PHE A 41 -4.77 5.31 -5.56
CA PHE A 41 -3.66 6.02 -4.92
C PHE A 41 -2.77 5.10 -4.09
N VAL A 42 -3.35 4.25 -3.23
CA VAL A 42 -2.58 3.30 -2.42
C VAL A 42 -1.82 2.31 -3.30
N ARG A 43 -2.46 1.77 -4.35
CA ARG A 43 -1.80 0.89 -5.31
C ARG A 43 -0.58 1.56 -5.95
N GLN A 44 -0.73 2.82 -6.38
CA GLN A 44 0.37 3.60 -6.95
C GLN A 44 1.52 3.79 -5.95
N CYS A 45 1.23 4.10 -4.68
CA CYS A 45 2.27 4.23 -3.65
C CYS A 45 3.08 2.95 -3.46
N PHE A 46 2.44 1.77 -3.47
CA PHE A 46 3.17 0.50 -3.38
C PHE A 46 3.97 0.21 -4.66
N ALA A 47 3.39 0.47 -5.84
CA ALA A 47 4.06 0.27 -7.12
C ALA A 47 5.32 1.15 -7.29
N GLU A 48 5.31 2.36 -6.73
CA GLU A 48 6.49 3.23 -6.69
C GLU A 48 7.65 2.63 -5.88
N LEU A 49 7.36 1.77 -4.90
CA LEU A 49 8.37 1.03 -4.14
C LEU A 49 8.73 -0.33 -4.75
N GLY A 50 8.14 -0.70 -5.89
CA GLY A 50 8.33 -2.01 -6.51
C GLY A 50 7.49 -3.12 -5.88
N ILE A 51 6.39 -2.79 -5.19
CA ILE A 51 5.49 -3.75 -4.56
C ILE A 51 4.16 -3.69 -5.28
N GLU A 52 3.68 -4.82 -5.81
CA GLU A 52 2.36 -4.90 -6.40
C GLU A 52 1.35 -5.47 -5.41
N ILE A 53 0.20 -4.80 -5.30
CA ILE A 53 -0.89 -5.21 -4.41
C ILE A 53 -2.20 -5.40 -5.16
N GLU A 54 -2.95 -6.42 -4.72
CA GLU A 54 -4.31 -6.67 -5.17
C GLU A 54 -5.28 -6.50 -4.00
N PHE A 55 -6.43 -5.88 -4.29
CA PHE A 55 -7.47 -5.72 -3.31
C PHE A 55 -8.54 -6.79 -3.48
N SER A 56 -8.97 -7.37 -2.37
CA SER A 56 -10.04 -8.37 -2.32
C SER A 56 -10.91 -8.18 -1.09
N GLY A 57 -12.15 -8.67 -1.18
CA GLY A 57 -13.15 -8.52 -0.12
C GLY A 57 -14.18 -7.42 -0.42
N LYS A 58 -15.03 -7.13 0.55
CA LYS A 58 -16.07 -6.08 0.49
C LYS A 58 -16.24 -5.44 1.87
N ASP A 59 -16.59 -4.17 1.87
CA ASP A 59 -16.85 -3.38 3.08
C ASP A 59 -15.68 -3.51 4.08
N ARG A 60 -15.96 -3.82 5.35
CA ARG A 60 -14.96 -4.01 6.42
C ARG A 60 -14.04 -5.23 6.23
N HIS A 61 -14.35 -6.12 5.29
CA HIS A 61 -13.50 -7.28 4.99
C HIS A 61 -12.56 -7.03 3.83
N GLU A 62 -12.56 -5.82 3.30
CA GLU A 62 -11.68 -5.46 2.22
C GLU A 62 -10.23 -5.32 2.71
N LYS A 63 -9.32 -5.89 1.92
CA LYS A 63 -7.89 -5.98 2.22
C LYS A 63 -7.05 -5.87 0.95
N GLY A 64 -5.87 -5.27 1.09
CA GLY A 64 -4.82 -5.27 0.06
C GLY A 64 -3.76 -6.31 0.41
N VAL A 65 -3.45 -7.20 -0.53
CA VAL A 65 -2.45 -8.26 -0.39
C VAL A 65 -1.33 -8.08 -1.41
N VAL A 66 -0.09 -8.37 -0.99
CA VAL A 66 1.07 -8.37 -1.90
C VAL A 66 0.94 -9.53 -2.89
N ILE A 67 0.96 -9.22 -4.18
CA ILE A 67 0.86 -10.21 -5.27
C ILE A 67 2.14 -10.30 -6.09
N ASP A 68 2.95 -9.24 -6.12
CA ASP A 68 4.24 -9.24 -6.80
C ASP A 68 5.24 -8.26 -6.15
N MET A 69 6.53 -8.48 -6.39
CA MET A 69 7.62 -7.63 -5.93
C MET A 69 8.75 -7.57 -6.96
N ASP A 70 9.09 -6.35 -7.38
CA ASP A 70 10.27 -6.05 -8.17
C ASP A 70 11.48 -5.89 -7.24
N GLU A 71 12.19 -6.99 -7.01
CA GLU A 71 13.35 -7.03 -6.11
C GLU A 71 14.47 -6.08 -6.53
N ASP A 72 14.68 -5.88 -7.83
CA ASP A 72 15.71 -4.97 -8.36
C ASP A 72 15.35 -3.52 -8.01
N LYS A 73 14.10 -3.12 -8.18
CA LYS A 73 13.61 -1.79 -7.80
C LYS A 73 13.65 -1.58 -6.30
N ILE A 74 13.22 -2.57 -5.51
CA ILE A 74 13.26 -2.54 -4.04
C ILE A 74 14.71 -2.34 -3.56
N ALA A 75 15.65 -3.14 -4.09
CA ALA A 75 17.07 -3.03 -3.77
C ALA A 75 17.66 -1.68 -4.20
N GLY A 76 17.29 -1.18 -5.38
CA GLY A 76 17.69 0.13 -5.90
C GLY A 76 17.25 1.30 -5.02
N LEU A 77 16.15 1.14 -4.28
CA LEU A 77 15.65 2.10 -3.30
C LEU A 77 16.28 1.93 -1.90
N GLY A 78 17.18 0.96 -1.72
CA GLY A 78 17.78 0.63 -0.42
C GLY A 78 16.79 0.00 0.55
N LEU A 79 15.69 -0.57 0.05
CA LEU A 79 14.69 -1.29 0.83
C LEU A 79 15.07 -2.77 0.92
N ASN A 80 14.56 -3.44 1.96
CA ASN A 80 14.78 -4.87 2.14
C ASN A 80 13.51 -5.66 1.80
N ALA A 81 13.53 -6.39 0.67
CA ALA A 81 12.43 -7.25 0.23
C ALA A 81 12.07 -8.33 1.26
N ASP A 82 13.01 -8.76 2.10
CA ASP A 82 12.77 -9.75 3.16
C ASP A 82 11.84 -9.24 4.27
N THR A 83 11.47 -7.96 4.26
CA THR A 83 10.45 -7.43 5.17
C THR A 83 9.02 -7.74 4.72
N LEU A 84 8.83 -8.11 3.45
CA LEU A 84 7.52 -8.39 2.87
C LEU A 84 7.42 -9.83 2.36
N ARG A 85 6.20 -10.37 2.31
CA ARG A 85 5.93 -11.71 1.80
C ARG A 85 4.76 -11.68 0.81
N PHE A 86 4.85 -12.51 -0.22
CA PHE A 86 3.72 -12.79 -1.09
C PHE A 86 2.50 -13.26 -0.26
N GLY A 87 1.33 -12.73 -0.57
CA GLY A 87 0.08 -12.96 0.16
C GLY A 87 -0.04 -12.20 1.48
N GLN A 88 0.98 -11.43 1.91
CA GLN A 88 0.90 -10.61 3.11
C GLN A 88 -0.16 -9.53 2.94
N THR A 89 -1.01 -9.39 3.95
CA THR A 89 -2.00 -8.31 3.99
C THR A 89 -1.35 -7.02 4.49
N VAL A 90 -1.21 -6.04 3.60
CA VAL A 90 -0.55 -4.76 3.85
C VAL A 90 -1.53 -3.58 3.92
N VAL A 91 -2.80 -3.78 3.54
CA VAL A 91 -3.87 -2.79 3.70
C VAL A 91 -5.11 -3.44 4.29
N ARG A 92 -5.77 -2.77 5.24
CA ARG A 92 -7.04 -3.18 5.83
C ARG A 92 -8.02 -2.01 5.88
N VAL A 93 -9.29 -2.28 5.61
CA VAL A 93 -10.39 -1.33 5.81
C VAL A 93 -10.91 -1.42 7.25
N LYS A 94 -11.11 -0.27 7.91
CA LYS A 94 -11.71 -0.17 9.26
C LYS A 94 -13.16 0.32 9.22
#